data_AF-A0A6I2UZP2-F1
#
_entry.id   AF-A0A6I2UZP2-F1
#
_cell.length_a   1.000
_cell.length_b   1.000
_cell.length_c   1.000
_cell.angle_alpha   90.00
_cell.angle_beta   90.00
_cell.angle_gamma   90.00
#
_symmetry.space_group_name_H-M   'P 1'
#
loop_
_entity.id
_entity.type
_entity.pdbx_description
1 polymer ?
#
loop_
_entity_poly.entity_id
_entity_poly.type
_entity_poly.pdbx_seq_one_letter_code
_entity_poly.pdbx_strand_id
1 'polypeptide(L)' 'GFMARTPRGRVATALGYSHIGRTPPARIASLFDTPSIDA' A
#
# COMPACT_ATOMS: atom_id res chain seq x y z
N GLY A 1 -8.72 -8.51 3.66
CA GLY A 1 -7.91 -9.07 4.76
C GLY A 1 -6.87 -8.08 5.25
N PHE A 2 -6.15 -8.37 6.33
CA PHE A 2 -5.20 -7.43 6.96
C PHE A 2 -3.93 -7.13 6.13
N MET A 3 -3.60 -7.95 5.12
CA MET A 3 -2.39 -7.82 4.28
C MET A 3 -2.71 -7.93 2.79
N ALA A 4 -2.18 -7.00 1.98
CA ALA A 4 -2.23 -7.01 0.52
C ALA A 4 -0.88 -7.47 -0.07
N ARG A 5 -0.92 -8.10 -1.26
CA ARG A 5 0.28 -8.50 -1.99
C ARG A 5 0.76 -7.35 -2.88
N THR A 6 2.07 -7.20 -3.00
CA THR A 6 2.76 -6.25 -3.88
C THR A 6 3.96 -6.94 -4.53
N PRO A 7 4.56 -6.39 -5.59
CA PRO A 7 5.78 -6.94 -6.19
C PRO A 7 6.97 -7.02 -5.21
N ARG A 8 6.97 -6.22 -4.14
CA ARG A 8 8.04 -6.19 -3.11
C ARG A 8 7.71 -6.98 -1.85
N GLY A 9 6.59 -7.72 -1.81
CA GLY A 9 6.19 -8.52 -0.66
C GLY A 9 4.74 -8.25 -0.23
N ARG A 10 4.51 -8.10 1.08
CA ARG A 10 3.18 -7.83 1.63
C ARG A 10 3.16 -6.52 2.41
N VAL A 11 2.07 -5.79 2.27
CA VAL A 11 1.82 -4.52 2.97
C VAL A 11 0.52 -4.61 3.76
N ALA A 12 0.46 -3.94 4.91
CA ALA A 12 -0.76 -3.87 5.71
C ALA A 12 -1.83 -3.05 4.98
N THR A 13 -3.06 -3.56 4.92
CA THR A 13 -4.21 -2.82 4.39
C THR A 13 -4.69 -1.79 5.41
N ALA A 14 -5.60 -0.88 5.01
CA ALA A 14 -6.24 0.04 5.95
C ALA A 14 -6.84 -0.70 7.17
N LEU A 15 -7.46 -1.86 6.94
CA LEU A 15 -7.98 -2.74 7.98
C LEU A 15 -6.86 -3.31 8.89
N GLY A 16 -5.69 -3.65 8.33
CA GLY A 16 -4.50 -4.08 9.09
C GLY A 16 -3.95 -2.98 9.99
N TYR A 17 -3.90 -1.75 9.48
CA TYR A 17 -3.48 -0.57 10.23
C TYR A 17 -4.43 -0.27 11.40
N SER A 18 -5.75 -0.26 11.15
CA SER A 18 -6.74 -0.03 12.21
C SER A 18 -6.69 -1.10 13.30
N HIS A 19 -6.44 -2.36 12.94
CA HIS A 19 -6.35 -3.46 13.92
C HIS A 19 -5.21 -3.28 14.93
N ILE A 20 -4.08 -2.70 14.51
CA ILE A 20 -2.94 -2.41 15.39
C ILE A 20 -2.96 -0.98 15.97
N GLY A 21 -4.07 -0.25 15.81
CA GLY A 21 -4.22 1.11 16.31
C GLY A 21 -3.28 2.13 15.65
N ARG A 22 -2.85 1.88 14.40
CA ARG A 22 -2.00 2.81 13.64
C ARG A 22 -2.78 3.42 12.48
N THR A 23 -2.46 4.66 12.15
CA THR A 23 -2.99 5.31 10.94
C THR A 23 -2.16 4.87 9.72
N PRO A 24 -2.78 4.43 8.61
CA PRO A 24 -2.06 4.13 7.40
C PRO A 24 -1.40 5.38 6.83
N PRO A 25 -0.16 5.29 6.31
CA PRO A 25 0.48 6.40 5.62
C PRO A 25 -0.32 6.79 4.38
N ALA A 26 -0.44 8.10 4.12
CA ALA A 26 -1.03 8.60 2.87
C ALA A 26 -0.27 7.98 1.69
N ARG A 27 -1.03 7.39 0.75
CA ARG A 27 -0.58 6.59 -0.41
C ARG A 27 0.93 6.72 -0.66
N ILE A 28 1.71 5.73 -0.20
CA ILE A 28 3.15 5.67 -0.50
C ILE A 28 3.24 5.36 -2.00
N ALA A 29 3.59 6.36 -2.81
CA ALA A 29 3.98 6.13 -4.20
C ALA A 29 5.12 5.11 -4.19
N SER A 30 4.90 3.96 -4.82
CA SER A 30 5.93 2.94 -4.87
C SER A 30 7.03 3.41 -5.83
N LEU A 31 8.30 3.10 -5.56
CA LEU A 31 9.41 3.43 -6.47
C LEU A 31 9.21 2.82 -7.89
N PHE A 32 8.31 1.83 -8.03
CA PHE A 32 7.96 1.21 -9.30
C PHE A 32 6.52 1.49 -9.73
N ASP A 33 5.84 2.47 -9.14
CA ASP A 33 4.60 3.00 -9.70
C ASP A 33 4.99 3.75 -10.96
N THR A 34 4.96 3.08 -12.11
CA THR A 34 5.12 3.73 -13.40
C THR A 34 3.85 4.57 -13.61
N PRO A 35 3.91 5.92 -13.62
CA PRO A 35 2.77 6.69 -14.07
C PRO A 35 2.53 6.30 -15.53
N SER A 36 1.29 5.95 -15.90
CA SER A 36 0.99 5.78 -17.31
C SER A 36 1.12 7.14 -17.98
N ILE A 37 2.18 7.31 -18.76
CA ILE A 37 2.28 8.39 -19.73
C ILE A 37 1.52 7.87 -20.93
N ASP A 38 0.20 7.97 -20.87
CA ASP A 38 -0.63 7.81 -22.05
C ASP A 38 -0.75 9.18 -22.71
N ALA A 39 -0.36 9.19 -23.99
CA ALA A 39 -0.26 10.32 -24.91
C ALA A 39 -1.61 10.80 -25.44
#